data_AF-A0AA51XGJ8-F1
#
_entry.id   AF-A0AA51XGJ8-F1
#
_cell.length_a   1.000
_cell.length_b   1.000
_cell.length_c   1.000
_cell.angle_alpha   90.00
_cell.angle_beta   90.00
_cell.angle_gamma   90.00
#
_symmetry.space_group_name_H-M   'P 1'
#
loop_
_entity.id
_entity.type
_entity.pdbx_description
1 polymer ?
#
loop_
_entity_poly.entity_id
_entity_poly.type
_entity_poly.pdbx_seq_one_letter_code
_entity_poly.pdbx_strand_id
1 'polypeptide(L)'
;MEVNLSNKPSNVMSDNFLRQRRNLFIINLLVLFMMLAEVQANKITLGGVSFEKFGNPKAIFLFLWVSWGYFFYRFILYFLEDEWSKCKHKFSDSFHYFLNNKYRKLLFISGKDLRFNDFSYSQLKHNRFRCLIPMPYNPISESQKNDEIQFYEKQFMFTKLKFFLNFLFLTTIFTNYFLPFLISLFTFVVALKSDWEGSIIKLTTFF
;
A
#
# COMPACT_ATOMS: atom_id res chain seq x y z
N MET A 1 8.41 30.69 20.60
CA MET A 1 8.04 29.92 19.39
C MET A 1 6.97 28.94 19.80
N GLU A 2 5.71 29.30 19.59
CA GLU A 2 4.57 28.43 19.87
C GLU A 2 4.55 27.29 18.85
N VAL A 3 4.85 26.08 19.31
CA VAL A 3 4.59 24.86 18.56
C VAL A 3 3.07 24.71 18.54
N ASN A 4 2.45 25.16 17.46
CA ASN A 4 1.06 24.80 17.13
C ASN A 4 0.99 23.28 17.01
N LEU A 5 0.67 22.62 18.13
CA LEU A 5 0.33 21.20 18.19
C LEU A 5 -0.94 21.03 17.36
N SER A 6 -0.72 20.76 16.09
CA SER A 6 -1.73 20.41 15.12
C SER A 6 -2.53 19.23 15.65
N ASN A 7 -3.75 19.49 16.13
CA ASN A 7 -4.79 18.50 16.42
C ASN A 7 -5.26 17.75 15.15
N LYS A 8 -4.43 17.66 14.10
CA LYS A 8 -4.74 16.91 12.89
C LYS A 8 -4.67 15.43 13.27
N PRO A 9 -5.76 14.66 13.10
CA PRO A 9 -5.77 13.27 13.49
C PRO A 9 -4.59 12.56 12.83
N SER A 10 -3.81 11.81 13.61
CA SER A 10 -2.63 11.04 13.15
C SER A 10 -2.92 10.09 11.98
N ASN A 11 -4.21 9.88 11.69
CA ASN A 11 -4.71 9.09 10.58
C ASN A 11 -4.80 9.82 9.23
N VAL A 12 -4.61 11.14 9.17
CA VAL A 12 -4.69 11.92 7.92
C VAL A 12 -3.32 11.95 7.24
N MET A 13 -3.30 11.50 5.98
CA MET A 13 -2.12 11.52 5.09
C MET A 13 -1.59 12.95 4.91
N SER A 14 -0.27 13.12 4.76
CA SER A 14 0.31 14.45 4.58
C SER A 14 -0.21 15.11 3.29
N ASP A 15 -0.50 16.42 3.35
CA ASP A 15 -1.03 17.15 2.20
C ASP A 15 0.01 17.22 1.06
N ASN A 16 1.30 17.17 1.42
CA ASN A 16 2.42 17.10 0.49
C ASN A 16 2.43 15.78 -0.27
N PHE A 17 2.26 14.64 0.41
CA PHE A 17 2.22 13.34 -0.23
C PHE A 17 0.98 13.20 -1.14
N LEU A 18 -0.18 13.72 -0.72
CA LEU A 18 -1.38 13.75 -1.57
C LEU A 18 -1.15 14.49 -2.89
N ARG A 19 -0.40 15.59 -2.89
CA ARG A 19 -0.03 16.33 -4.11
C ARG A 19 0.85 15.48 -5.02
N GLN A 20 1.90 14.85 -4.47
CA GLN A 20 2.80 14.00 -5.25
C GLN A 20 2.07 12.82 -5.89
N ARG A 21 1.18 12.18 -5.12
CA ARG A 21 0.33 11.10 -5.64
C ARG A 21 -0.53 11.54 -6.82
N ARG A 22 -1.19 12.69 -6.73
CA ARG A 22 -2.02 13.22 -7.82
C ARG A 22 -1.18 13.56 -9.05
N ASN A 23 -0.03 14.21 -8.86
CA ASN A 23 0.88 14.54 -9.96
C ASN A 23 1.35 13.27 -10.67
N LEU A 24 1.66 12.21 -9.91
CA LEU A 24 2.04 10.92 -10.45
C LEU A 24 0.90 10.27 -11.25
N PHE A 25 -0.35 10.34 -10.77
CA PHE A 25 -1.50 9.86 -11.54
C PHE A 25 -1.70 10.63 -12.85
N ILE A 26 -1.61 11.97 -12.78
CA ILE A 26 -1.78 12.83 -13.95
C ILE A 26 -0.73 12.52 -15.00
N ILE A 27 0.55 12.42 -14.63
CA ILE A 27 1.61 12.15 -15.60
C ILE A 27 1.51 10.74 -16.19
N ASN A 28 1.13 9.73 -15.40
CA ASN A 28 0.86 8.39 -15.92
C ASN A 28 -0.31 8.36 -16.89
N LEU A 29 -1.40 9.08 -16.58
CA LEU A 29 -2.55 9.20 -17.47
C LEU A 29 -2.17 9.89 -18.78
N LEU A 30 -1.36 10.96 -18.72
CA LEU A 30 -0.86 11.64 -19.91
C LEU A 30 0.00 10.71 -20.77
N VAL A 31 0.96 9.98 -20.18
CA VAL A 31 1.80 9.03 -20.92
C VAL A 31 0.95 7.94 -21.58
N LEU A 32 0.03 7.32 -20.82
CA LEU A 32 -0.86 6.29 -21.36
C LEU A 32 -1.78 6.84 -22.45
N PHE A 33 -2.32 8.04 -22.27
CA PHE A 33 -3.18 8.68 -23.26
C PHE A 33 -2.42 8.97 -24.55
N MET A 34 -1.21 9.56 -24.46
CA MET A 34 -0.37 9.84 -25.63
C MET A 34 0.04 8.55 -26.37
N MET A 35 0.26 7.47 -25.63
CA MET A 35 0.56 6.15 -26.20
C MET A 35 -0.66 5.54 -26.88
N LEU A 36 -1.83 5.54 -26.22
CA LEU A 36 -3.07 4.93 -26.74
C LEU A 36 -3.70 5.70 -27.89
N ALA A 37 -3.57 7.03 -27.88
CA ALA A 37 -4.05 7.87 -28.97
C ALA A 37 -3.18 7.74 -30.24
N GLU A 38 -2.15 6.88 -30.21
CA GLU A 38 -1.18 6.68 -31.29
C GLU A 38 -0.80 8.01 -31.94
N VAL A 39 -0.53 9.02 -31.11
CA VAL A 39 -0.33 10.39 -31.58
C VAL A 39 0.89 10.39 -32.50
N GLN A 40 0.63 10.21 -33.80
CA GLN A 40 1.61 10.32 -34.84
C GLN A 40 2.03 11.77 -34.81
N ALA A 41 3.28 12.01 -34.45
CA ALA A 41 3.79 13.34 -34.17
C ALA A 41 3.70 14.32 -35.36
N ASN A 42 3.33 13.81 -36.52
CA ASN A 42 3.15 14.57 -37.74
C ASN A 42 1.96 15.55 -37.69
N LYS A 43 0.89 15.27 -36.92
CA LYS A 43 -0.24 16.19 -36.71
C LYS A 43 -0.90 15.96 -35.35
N ILE A 44 -0.77 16.91 -34.42
CA ILE A 44 -1.59 16.94 -33.21
C ILE A 44 -2.77 17.88 -33.48
N THR A 45 -3.98 17.31 -33.47
CA THR A 45 -5.22 18.09 -33.57
C THR A 45 -5.81 18.24 -32.18
N LEU A 46 -5.70 19.43 -31.61
CA LEU A 46 -6.21 19.73 -30.26
C LEU A 46 -7.32 20.77 -30.40
N GLY A 47 -8.57 20.38 -30.12
CA GLY A 47 -9.72 21.29 -30.24
C GLY A 47 -9.99 21.80 -31.66
N GLY A 48 -9.70 21.00 -32.69
CA GLY A 48 -9.88 21.40 -34.10
C GLY A 48 -8.74 22.25 -34.68
N VAL A 49 -7.75 22.61 -33.87
CA VAL A 49 -6.53 23.27 -34.33
C VAL A 49 -5.50 22.20 -34.68
N SER A 50 -5.18 22.08 -35.96
CA SER A 50 -4.13 21.21 -36.48
C SER A 50 -2.80 21.95 -36.44
N PHE A 51 -1.89 21.58 -35.54
CA PHE A 51 -0.53 22.11 -35.54
C PHE A 51 0.29 21.32 -36.57
N GLU A 52 0.56 21.92 -37.74
CA GLU A 52 1.14 21.20 -38.88
C GLU A 52 2.63 20.85 -38.72
N LYS A 53 3.38 21.51 -37.83
CA LYS A 53 4.80 21.21 -37.59
C LYS A 53 5.23 21.51 -36.16
N PHE A 54 5.28 20.49 -35.31
CA PHE A 54 6.15 20.53 -34.14
C PHE A 54 7.59 20.39 -34.63
N GLY A 55 8.44 21.41 -34.42
CA GLY A 55 9.81 21.42 -34.93
C GLY A 55 10.67 20.25 -34.43
N ASN A 56 10.37 19.71 -33.23
CA ASN A 56 10.99 18.49 -32.72
C ASN A 56 10.04 17.76 -31.74
N PRO A 57 9.22 16.80 -32.20
CA PRO A 57 8.31 16.06 -31.33
C PRO A 57 9.04 15.16 -30.32
N LYS A 58 10.28 14.75 -30.62
CA LYS A 58 11.10 13.95 -29.69
C LYS A 58 11.41 14.71 -28.41
N ALA A 59 11.60 16.03 -28.50
CA ALA A 59 11.82 16.87 -27.32
C ALA A 59 10.63 16.84 -26.36
N ILE A 60 9.40 16.77 -26.89
CA ILE A 60 8.18 16.66 -26.08
C ILE A 60 8.13 15.31 -25.36
N PHE A 61 8.41 14.21 -26.05
CA PHE A 61 8.44 12.88 -25.44
C PHE A 61 9.56 12.74 -24.40
N LEU A 62 10.75 13.29 -24.67
CA LEU A 62 11.85 13.34 -23.70
C LEU A 62 11.44 14.12 -22.46
N PHE A 63 10.85 15.31 -22.63
CA PHE A 63 10.35 16.13 -21.53
C PHE A 63 9.30 15.39 -20.69
N LEU A 64 8.41 14.65 -21.36
CA LEU A 64 7.39 13.84 -20.69
C LEU A 64 8.01 12.75 -19.82
N TRP A 65 9.02 12.04 -20.32
CA TRP A 65 9.73 11.00 -19.57
C TRP A 65 10.55 11.56 -18.40
N VAL A 66 11.24 12.68 -18.60
CA VAL A 66 11.95 13.38 -17.53
C VAL A 66 10.97 13.83 -16.44
N SER A 67 9.82 14.40 -16.84
CA SER A 67 8.76 14.81 -15.91
C SER A 67 8.18 13.62 -15.16
N TRP A 68 7.91 12.52 -15.85
CA TRP A 68 7.44 11.26 -15.25
C TRP A 68 8.45 10.74 -14.22
N GLY A 69 9.73 10.65 -14.60
CA GLY A 69 10.80 10.18 -13.71
C GLY A 69 10.94 11.06 -12.47
N TYR A 70 10.87 12.38 -12.64
CA TYR A 70 10.89 13.34 -11.53
C TYR A 70 9.72 13.12 -10.55
N PHE A 71 8.48 13.03 -11.04
CA PHE A 71 7.33 12.81 -10.16
C PHE A 71 7.34 11.44 -9.50
N PHE A 72 7.81 10.39 -10.18
CA PHE A 72 7.97 9.06 -9.62
C PHE A 72 9.02 9.04 -8.50
N TYR A 73 10.19 9.64 -8.74
CA TYR A 73 11.23 9.81 -7.74
C TYR A 73 10.72 10.59 -6.52
N ARG A 74 10.07 11.74 -6.73
CA ARG A 74 9.50 12.53 -5.63
C ARG A 74 8.46 11.75 -4.85
N PHE A 75 7.59 11.00 -5.52
CA PHE A 75 6.62 10.14 -4.83
C PHE A 75 7.31 9.13 -3.91
N ILE A 76 8.37 8.45 -4.38
CA ILE A 76 9.13 7.49 -3.56
C ILE A 76 9.78 8.19 -2.36
N LEU A 77 10.41 9.35 -2.57
CA LEU A 77 11.06 10.11 -1.51
C LEU A 77 10.08 10.45 -0.39
N TYR A 78 8.95 11.09 -0.73
CA TYR A 78 7.92 11.43 0.26
C TYR A 78 7.26 10.20 0.89
N PHE A 79 7.12 9.09 0.14
CA PHE A 79 6.61 7.85 0.71
C PHE A 79 7.53 7.32 1.81
N LEU A 80 8.83 7.29 1.55
CA LEU A 80 9.83 6.77 2.49
C LEU A 80 10.00 7.68 3.71
N GLU A 81 10.05 9.00 3.51
CA GLU A 81 10.26 9.98 4.58
C GLU A 81 9.03 10.15 5.48
N ASP A 82 7.86 10.40 4.90
CA ASP A 82 6.69 10.88 5.66
C ASP A 82 5.67 9.78 6.01
N GLU A 83 5.54 8.76 5.17
CA GLU A 83 4.36 7.88 5.17
C GLU A 83 4.68 6.40 5.41
N TRP A 84 5.93 5.96 5.25
CA TRP A 84 6.33 4.56 5.42
C TRP A 84 6.00 4.03 6.82
N SER A 85 6.33 4.79 7.86
CA SER A 85 6.04 4.43 9.25
C SER A 85 4.54 4.31 9.49
N LYS A 86 3.74 5.29 9.04
CA LYS A 86 2.27 5.29 9.16
C LYS A 86 1.64 4.13 8.40
N CYS A 87 2.11 3.85 7.19
CA CYS A 87 1.67 2.72 6.38
C CYS A 87 1.95 1.40 7.10
N LYS A 88 3.17 1.22 7.63
CA LYS A 88 3.56 0.03 8.39
C LYS A 88 2.71 -0.15 9.65
N HIS A 89 2.49 0.92 10.42
CA HIS A 89 1.63 0.88 11.60
C HIS A 89 0.19 0.52 11.25
N LYS A 90 -0.45 1.24 10.30
CA LYS A 90 -1.82 0.95 9.86
C LYS A 90 -1.98 -0.48 9.33
N PHE A 91 -0.98 -0.97 8.59
CA PHE A 91 -0.97 -2.36 8.13
C PHE A 91 -0.92 -3.34 9.31
N SER A 92 0.02 -3.12 10.23
CA SER A 92 0.21 -3.96 11.42
C SER A 92 -1.05 -4.00 12.28
N ASP A 93 -1.64 -2.84 12.56
CA ASP A 93 -2.85 -2.72 13.38
C ASP A 93 -4.03 -3.45 12.74
N SER A 94 -4.22 -3.25 11.43
CA SER A 94 -5.28 -3.94 10.66
C SER A 94 -5.06 -5.46 10.65
N PHE A 95 -3.81 -5.90 10.51
CA PHE A 95 -3.44 -7.31 10.52
C PHE A 95 -3.69 -7.95 11.88
N HIS A 96 -3.26 -7.30 12.96
CA HIS A 96 -3.50 -7.75 14.32
C HIS A 96 -4.98 -7.78 14.65
N TYR A 97 -5.76 -6.78 14.22
CA TYR A 97 -7.20 -6.77 14.41
C TYR A 97 -7.88 -8.02 13.80
N PHE A 98 -7.55 -8.36 12.55
CA PHE A 98 -8.10 -9.54 11.88
C PHE A 98 -7.73 -10.85 12.59
N LEU A 99 -6.47 -10.99 13.01
CA LEU A 99 -6.00 -12.20 13.68
C LEU A 99 -6.50 -12.31 15.12
N ASN A 100 -6.57 -11.20 15.85
CA ASN A 100 -7.16 -11.14 17.19
C ASN A 100 -8.63 -11.55 17.15
N ASN A 101 -9.39 -11.09 16.15
CA ASN A 101 -10.79 -11.51 16.00
C ASN A 101 -10.92 -13.02 15.78
N LYS A 102 -10.06 -13.62 14.94
CA LYS A 102 -10.03 -15.08 14.76
C LYS A 102 -9.63 -15.80 16.04
N TYR A 103 -8.61 -15.30 16.74
CA TYR A 103 -8.13 -15.88 17.99
C TYR A 103 -9.21 -15.87 19.07
N ARG A 104 -9.90 -14.74 19.26
CA ARG A 104 -11.03 -14.61 20.20
C ARG A 104 -12.16 -15.57 19.89
N LYS A 105 -12.48 -15.77 18.61
CA LYS A 105 -13.47 -16.79 18.19
C LYS A 105 -13.05 -18.21 18.57
N LEU A 106 -11.77 -18.55 18.43
CA LEU A 106 -11.25 -19.86 18.82
C LEU A 106 -11.27 -20.04 20.35
N LEU A 107 -10.96 -18.99 21.12
CA LEU A 107 -11.08 -19.00 22.58
C LEU A 107 -12.54 -19.16 23.01
N PHE A 108 -13.48 -18.46 22.38
CA PHE A 108 -14.91 -18.60 22.68
C PHE A 108 -15.41 -20.04 22.46
N ILE A 109 -14.99 -20.68 21.36
CA ILE A 109 -15.34 -22.09 21.06
C ILE A 109 -14.78 -23.05 22.12
N SER A 110 -13.67 -22.72 22.77
CA SER A 110 -13.11 -23.55 23.84
C SER A 110 -13.95 -23.59 25.12
N GLY A 111 -14.98 -22.74 25.23
CA GLY A 111 -15.97 -22.78 26.32
C GLY A 111 -15.47 -22.26 27.68
N LYS A 112 -14.28 -21.65 27.74
CA LYS A 112 -13.75 -21.05 28.96
C LYS A 112 -14.18 -19.59 29.08
N ASP A 113 -14.66 -19.21 30.26
CA ASP A 113 -15.00 -17.83 30.57
C ASP A 113 -13.71 -17.02 30.74
N LEU A 114 -13.35 -16.26 29.70
CA LEU A 114 -12.08 -15.54 29.61
C LEU A 114 -12.32 -14.06 29.28
N ARG A 115 -11.54 -13.19 29.91
CA ARG A 115 -11.47 -11.77 29.55
C ARG A 115 -10.71 -11.62 28.23
N PHE A 116 -11.43 -11.58 27.10
CA PHE A 116 -10.87 -11.53 25.75
C PHE A 116 -9.93 -10.34 25.44
N ASN A 117 -9.92 -9.31 26.29
CA ASN A 117 -9.05 -8.14 26.13
C ASN A 117 -7.60 -8.42 26.50
N ASP A 118 -7.34 -9.42 27.33
CA ASP A 118 -5.99 -9.74 27.81
C ASP A 118 -5.19 -10.59 26.81
N PHE A 119 -5.87 -11.11 25.78
CA PHE A 119 -5.33 -12.06 24.82
C PHE A 119 -5.12 -11.40 23.44
N SER A 120 -3.86 -11.28 23.04
CA SER A 120 -3.46 -10.83 21.70
C SER A 120 -2.78 -11.93 20.90
N TYR A 121 -2.96 -11.89 19.58
CA TYR A 121 -2.27 -12.76 18.64
C TYR A 121 -0.75 -12.63 18.73
N SER A 122 -0.24 -11.44 19.05
CA SER A 122 1.21 -11.21 19.21
C SER A 122 1.78 -12.02 20.37
N GLN A 123 1.10 -12.01 21.53
CA GLN A 123 1.47 -12.85 22.67
C GLN A 123 1.35 -14.34 22.33
N LEU A 124 0.26 -14.74 21.64
CA LEU A 124 0.06 -16.11 21.21
C LEU A 124 1.22 -16.60 20.31
N LYS A 125 1.64 -15.77 19.35
CA LYS A 125 2.77 -16.08 18.47
C LYS A 125 4.07 -16.21 19.26
N HIS A 126 4.30 -15.33 20.24
CA HIS A 126 5.51 -15.36 21.08
C HIS A 126 5.56 -16.61 21.96
N ASN A 127 4.40 -17.09 22.42
CA ASN A 127 4.27 -18.29 23.24
C ASN A 127 4.13 -19.58 22.42
N ARG A 128 4.64 -19.60 21.17
CA ARG A 128 4.57 -20.78 20.26
C ARG A 128 3.14 -21.34 20.12
N PHE A 129 2.15 -20.46 20.03
CA PHE A 129 0.72 -20.78 19.94
C PHE A 129 0.14 -21.52 21.15
N ARG A 130 0.75 -21.35 22.33
CA ARG A 130 0.20 -21.81 23.61
C ARG A 130 -0.43 -20.64 24.36
N CYS A 131 -1.67 -20.83 24.79
CA CYS A 131 -2.43 -19.88 25.59
C CYS A 131 -2.49 -20.39 27.02
N LEU A 132 -1.78 -19.71 27.93
CA LEU A 132 -1.78 -20.02 29.35
C LEU A 132 -2.93 -19.25 30.01
N ILE A 133 -3.81 -19.98 30.69
CA ILE A 133 -4.94 -19.43 31.41
C ILE A 133 -4.67 -19.65 32.90
N PRO A 134 -4.50 -18.58 33.69
CA PRO A 134 -4.34 -18.73 35.13
C PRO A 134 -5.67 -19.22 35.73
N MET A 135 -5.64 -20.40 36.36
CA MET A 135 -6.79 -20.88 37.14
C MET A 135 -6.81 -20.18 38.51
N PRO A 136 -7.98 -20.09 39.17
CA PRO A 136 -8.06 -19.58 40.54
C PRO A 136 -7.15 -20.40 41.48
N TYR A 137 -6.55 -19.70 42.45
CA TYR A 137 -5.69 -20.32 43.45
C TYR A 137 -6.47 -21.37 44.26
N ASN A 138 -5.95 -22.59 44.33
CA ASN A 138 -6.51 -23.64 45.15
C ASN A 138 -5.73 -23.72 46.48
N PRO A 139 -6.33 -23.36 47.63
CA PRO A 139 -5.64 -23.36 48.92
C PRO A 139 -5.22 -24.76 49.38
N ILE A 140 -5.85 -25.82 48.86
CA ILE A 140 -5.56 -27.20 49.26
C ILE A 140 -4.26 -27.72 48.64
N SER A 141 -3.94 -27.28 47.42
CA SER A 141 -2.75 -27.76 46.69
C SER A 141 -1.57 -26.80 46.76
N GLU A 142 -1.69 -25.68 47.48
CA GLU A 142 -0.73 -24.56 47.56
C GLU A 142 -0.10 -24.17 46.20
N SER A 143 -0.81 -24.41 45.10
CA SER A 143 -0.26 -24.28 43.75
C SER A 143 -1.28 -23.67 42.82
N GLN A 144 -0.84 -22.67 42.08
CA GLN A 144 -1.58 -22.10 40.97
C GLN A 144 -1.29 -22.95 39.72
N LYS A 145 -2.26 -23.78 39.30
CA LYS A 145 -2.15 -24.51 38.04
C LYS A 145 -2.57 -23.58 36.90
N ASN A 146 -1.77 -23.52 35.85
CA ASN A 146 -2.19 -22.89 34.61
C ASN A 146 -2.81 -23.96 33.71
N ASP A 147 -3.95 -23.62 33.13
CA ASP A 147 -4.56 -24.44 32.09
C ASP A 147 -4.02 -23.97 30.74
N GLU A 148 -3.65 -24.92 29.87
CA GLU A 148 -3.01 -24.61 28.60
C GLU A 148 -3.93 -24.98 27.43
N ILE A 149 -4.21 -24.01 26.56
CA ILE A 149 -4.84 -24.28 25.27
C ILE A 149 -3.78 -24.15 24.18
N GLN A 150 -3.55 -25.24 23.45
CA GLN A 150 -2.66 -25.25 22.31
C GLN A 150 -3.43 -24.99 21.01
N PHE A 151 -2.99 -23.99 20.25
CA PHE A 151 -3.51 -23.69 18.92
C PHE A 151 -2.50 -24.09 17.84
N TYR A 152 -2.99 -24.32 16.63
CA TYR A 152 -2.14 -24.61 15.48
C TYR A 152 -2.04 -23.40 14.56
N GLU A 153 -0.84 -23.07 14.11
CA GLU A 153 -0.62 -21.95 13.18
C GLU A 153 -1.47 -22.08 11.90
N LYS A 154 -1.66 -23.32 11.41
CA LYS A 154 -2.47 -23.63 10.22
C LYS A 154 -3.91 -23.10 10.33
N GLN A 155 -4.48 -23.01 11.54
CA GLN A 155 -5.83 -22.49 11.76
C GLN A 155 -5.96 -21.00 11.42
N PHE A 156 -4.85 -20.27 11.39
CA PHE A 156 -4.81 -18.84 11.06
C PHE A 156 -4.53 -18.56 9.59
N MET A 157 -4.05 -19.55 8.81
CA MET A 157 -3.61 -19.35 7.42
C MET A 157 -4.71 -18.78 6.53
N PHE A 158 -5.92 -19.34 6.59
CA PHE A 158 -7.07 -18.82 5.84
C PHE A 158 -7.44 -17.39 6.25
N THR A 159 -7.25 -17.02 7.52
CA THR A 159 -7.54 -15.65 7.97
C THR A 159 -6.44 -14.69 7.54
N LYS A 160 -5.17 -15.10 7.53
CA LYS A 160 -4.06 -14.34 6.93
C LYS A 160 -4.34 -14.09 5.44
N LEU A 161 -4.71 -15.11 4.68
CA LEU A 161 -5.05 -14.98 3.26
C LEU A 161 -6.25 -14.05 3.04
N LYS A 162 -7.33 -14.23 3.81
CA LYS A 162 -8.51 -13.35 3.75
C LYS A 162 -8.13 -11.90 4.06
N PHE A 163 -7.26 -11.68 5.04
CA PHE A 163 -6.73 -10.34 5.33
C PHE A 163 -5.97 -9.78 4.13
N PHE A 164 -5.08 -10.55 3.49
CA PHE A 164 -4.33 -10.05 2.33
C PHE A 164 -5.23 -9.70 1.15
N LEU A 165 -6.25 -10.51 0.88
CA LEU A 165 -7.25 -10.19 -0.15
C LEU A 165 -8.04 -8.93 0.21
N ASN A 166 -8.52 -8.84 1.46
CA ASN A 166 -9.22 -7.65 1.96
C ASN A 166 -8.31 -6.42 1.91
N PHE A 167 -7.04 -6.56 2.25
CA PHE A 167 -6.04 -5.51 2.19
C PHE A 167 -5.88 -4.99 0.76
N LEU A 168 -5.71 -5.89 -0.20
CA LEU A 168 -5.47 -5.55 -1.60
C LEU A 168 -6.68 -4.86 -2.26
N PHE A 169 -7.90 -5.31 -1.98
CA PHE A 169 -9.10 -4.82 -2.68
C PHE A 169 -9.95 -3.83 -1.88
N LEU A 170 -9.95 -3.91 -0.55
CA LEU A 170 -10.93 -3.23 0.30
C LEU A 170 -10.29 -2.25 1.30
N THR A 171 -8.97 -2.07 1.29
CA THR A 171 -8.32 -1.07 2.14
C THR A 171 -7.83 0.12 1.33
N THR A 172 -8.01 1.30 1.93
CA THR A 172 -7.44 2.54 1.41
C THR A 172 -5.92 2.56 1.50
N ILE A 173 -5.30 1.71 2.32
CA ILE A 173 -3.84 1.61 2.42
C ILE A 173 -3.26 1.16 1.07
N PHE A 174 -3.82 0.11 0.47
CA PHE A 174 -3.36 -0.37 -0.83
C PHE A 174 -3.50 0.71 -1.92
N THR A 175 -4.70 1.29 -2.03
CA THR A 175 -4.98 2.29 -3.07
C THR A 175 -4.23 3.60 -2.86
N ASN A 176 -3.93 3.98 -1.62
CA ASN A 176 -3.24 5.23 -1.34
C ASN A 176 -1.73 5.15 -1.53
N TYR A 177 -1.10 4.01 -1.22
CA TYR A 177 0.37 3.87 -1.21
C TYR A 177 0.90 3.00 -2.35
N PHE A 178 0.28 1.86 -2.62
CA PHE A 178 0.82 0.86 -3.55
C PHE A 178 0.31 1.04 -4.97
N LEU A 179 -0.97 1.39 -5.13
CA LEU A 179 -1.58 1.59 -6.45
C LEU A 179 -0.87 2.63 -7.33
N PRO A 180 -0.45 3.83 -6.85
CA PRO A 180 0.29 4.79 -7.66
C PRO A 180 1.62 4.24 -8.17
N PHE A 181 2.32 3.46 -7.34
CA PHE A 181 3.57 2.79 -7.72
C PHE A 181 3.32 1.72 -8.79
N LEU A 182 2.32 0.87 -8.59
CA LEU A 182 1.97 -0.19 -9.54
C LEU A 182 1.53 0.37 -10.89
N ILE A 183 0.72 1.43 -10.90
CA ILE A 183 0.32 2.09 -12.14
C ILE A 183 1.52 2.72 -12.84
N SER A 184 2.43 3.34 -12.09
CA SER A 184 3.65 3.90 -12.69
C SER A 184 4.53 2.84 -13.33
N LEU A 185 4.76 1.72 -12.63
CA LEU A 185 5.52 0.61 -13.15
C LEU A 185 4.83 -0.02 -14.37
N PHE A 186 3.52 -0.17 -14.32
CA PHE A 186 2.72 -0.65 -15.44
C PHE A 186 2.85 0.28 -16.66
N THR A 187 2.65 1.59 -16.48
CA THR A 187 2.80 2.59 -17.54
C THR A 187 4.19 2.54 -18.15
N PHE A 188 5.24 2.44 -17.33
CA PHE A 188 6.61 2.32 -17.79
C PHE A 188 6.84 1.06 -18.63
N VAL A 189 6.44 -0.11 -18.12
CA VAL A 189 6.62 -1.39 -18.82
C VAL A 189 5.83 -1.44 -20.13
N VAL A 190 4.59 -0.96 -20.12
CA VAL A 190 3.74 -0.96 -21.32
C VAL A 190 4.26 0.03 -22.36
N ALA A 191 4.64 1.24 -21.95
CA ALA A 191 5.19 2.23 -22.87
C ALA A 191 6.57 1.85 -23.43
N LEU A 192 7.36 1.08 -22.68
CA LEU A 192 8.61 0.51 -23.18
C LEU A 192 8.39 -0.58 -24.23
N LYS A 193 7.40 -1.46 -24.01
CA LYS A 193 7.11 -2.59 -24.90
C LYS A 193 6.28 -2.19 -26.12
N SER A 194 5.61 -1.04 -26.09
CA SER A 194 4.78 -0.60 -27.20
C SER A 194 5.62 -0.03 -28.33
N ASP A 195 5.08 -0.10 -29.54
CA ASP A 195 5.66 0.52 -30.74
C ASP A 195 5.47 2.03 -30.81
N TRP A 196 5.06 2.66 -29.71
CA TRP A 196 4.84 4.10 -29.65
C TRP A 196 6.12 4.89 -29.94
N GLU A 197 6.03 5.93 -30.79
CA GLU A 197 7.17 6.79 -31.18
C GLU A 197 7.85 7.45 -29.97
N GLY A 198 7.08 7.71 -28.91
CA GLY A 198 7.57 8.26 -27.65
C GLY A 198 8.23 7.23 -26.72
N SER A 199 8.36 5.96 -27.10
CA SER A 199 9.04 4.94 -26.29
C SER A 199 10.51 5.32 -26.05
N ILE A 200 10.98 5.17 -24.80
CA ILE A 200 12.37 5.50 -24.42
C ILE A 200 13.39 4.80 -25.33
N ILE A 201 13.14 3.54 -25.70
CA ILE A 201 14.04 2.76 -26.53
C ILE A 201 14.25 3.44 -27.90
N LYS A 202 13.17 3.89 -28.53
CA LYS A 202 13.19 4.59 -29.82
C LYS A 202 13.79 5.99 -29.73
N LEU A 203 13.68 6.64 -28.57
CA LEU A 203 14.32 7.93 -28.31
C LEU A 203 15.84 7.79 -28.17
N THR A 204 16.32 6.70 -27.54
CA THR A 204 17.75 6.49 -27.29
C THR A 204 18.54 5.97 -28.48
N THR A 205 17.93 5.22 -29.41
CA THR A 205 18.62 4.69 -30.60
C THR A 205 19.02 5.75 -31.64
N PHE A 206 18.66 7.01 -31.40
CA PHE A 206 18.87 8.12 -32.33
C PHE A 206 19.95 9.13 -31.89
N PHE A 207 20.46 8.99 -30.65
CA PHE A 207 21.62 9.73 -30.14
C PHE A 207 22.86 8.85 -30.22
#